data_AF-A0A948Z719-F1
#
_entry.id   AF-A0A948Z719-F1
#
_cell.length_a   1.000
_cell.length_b   1.000
_cell.length_c   1.000
_cell.angle_alpha   90.00
_cell.angle_beta   90.00
_cell.angle_gamma   90.00
#
_symmetry.space_group_name_H-M   'P 1'
#
loop_
_entity.id
_entity.type
_entity.pdbx_description
1 polymer ?
#
loop_
_entity_poly.entity_id
_entity_poly.type
_entity_poly.pdbx_seq_one_letter_code
_entity_poly.pdbx_strand_id
1 'polypeptide(L)'
;MKILLAKTAGFCMGVRRAVEMAFDAPNKHENPIYTYGPLIHNPHVLDLLKEKGISVIDNIPDHGSGTVLIRAHGVPPQAKEKLKKAGFTIIDATCPRVIKVQTTIKKHAEQGYTSIIIGDKNHPEVIGLLGYSDGKGYAIDNINGLDSLPAFEKAIIVAQTTQNTQFFEEVKKWANKKFPHYKIFNTICDSTSKRQAEVKLLSKSVDASIVVGGHNSANTQRLAEIARESGKPSYHIESEDELDLKAIASAQNIGLTAGASTPNWIIKRVYRTLESLFFKKKQGWRRAFFSLQRSLLLTNIYVSLGAGCLCYACTRLQGIDHYFPHVLISVLYVLSMHILNNLIGSKADKYNDPERAVFYTKHKGFLAALAVIAGSAGLIAAYIMGVTPFLILFLMSLLGLSYNINLVPESLFGGRYRRLRDMPGSKTVLIAAAWGIVTSIFPTLSVSESINMSTVIVFFLSASMVFVRTAFFDILDMQGDRIVGRATIPILLGEKQTMRILKIMIAFILAALLLS
;
A
#
# COMPACT_ATOMS: atom_id res chain seq x y z
N MET A 1 -5.78 22.80 -14.24
CA MET A 1 -4.84 21.71 -13.95
C MET A 1 -5.62 20.46 -13.56
N LYS A 2 -5.48 19.39 -14.34
CA LYS A 2 -6.02 18.05 -14.12
C LYS A 2 -4.85 17.11 -13.94
N ILE A 3 -4.88 16.26 -12.92
CA ILE A 3 -3.84 15.25 -12.68
C ILE A 3 -4.40 13.90 -13.12
N LEU A 4 -3.72 13.26 -14.07
CA LEU A 4 -4.04 11.93 -14.59
C LEU A 4 -3.03 10.93 -14.02
N LEU A 5 -3.45 10.18 -13.00
CA LEU A 5 -2.64 9.13 -12.39
C LEU A 5 -2.76 7.83 -13.20
N ALA A 6 -1.61 7.28 -13.62
CA ALA A 6 -1.53 5.98 -14.27
C ALA A 6 -2.06 4.87 -13.34
N LYS A 7 -2.92 4.00 -13.86
CA LYS A 7 -3.52 2.87 -13.12
C LYS A 7 -2.48 1.86 -12.68
N THR A 8 -1.37 1.75 -13.42
CA THR A 8 -0.27 0.83 -13.13
C THR A 8 0.83 1.45 -12.25
N ALA A 9 0.64 2.67 -11.76
CA ALA A 9 1.63 3.35 -10.91
C ALA A 9 1.88 2.59 -9.59
N GLY A 10 3.16 2.44 -9.24
CA GLY A 10 3.60 1.87 -7.98
C GLY A 10 3.89 0.38 -8.02
N PHE A 11 3.92 -0.25 -6.84
CA PHE A 11 4.38 -1.63 -6.66
C PHE A 11 3.77 -2.64 -7.63
N CYS A 12 4.62 -3.37 -8.34
CA CYS A 12 4.20 -4.60 -9.02
C CYS A 12 4.05 -5.76 -8.03
N MET A 13 3.45 -6.87 -8.45
CA MET A 13 3.27 -8.06 -7.61
C MET A 13 4.61 -8.59 -7.06
N GLY A 14 5.65 -8.67 -7.89
CA GLY A 14 6.96 -9.18 -7.48
C GLY A 14 7.64 -8.33 -6.41
N VAL A 15 7.62 -7.01 -6.58
CA VAL A 15 8.13 -6.05 -5.59
C VAL A 15 7.31 -6.12 -4.31
N ARG A 16 5.97 -6.09 -4.42
CA ARG A 16 5.07 -6.20 -3.26
C ARG A 16 5.39 -7.46 -2.46
N ARG A 17 5.47 -8.62 -3.11
CA ARG A 17 5.83 -9.89 -2.48
C ARG A 17 7.17 -9.81 -1.74
N ALA A 18 8.22 -9.28 -2.39
CA ALA A 18 9.54 -9.21 -1.78
C ALA A 18 9.57 -8.30 -0.54
N VAL A 19 8.98 -7.11 -0.65
CA VAL A 19 8.89 -6.13 0.46
C VAL A 19 8.07 -6.69 1.62
N GLU A 20 6.94 -7.34 1.32
CA GLU A 20 6.11 -7.99 2.33
C GLU A 20 6.83 -9.12 3.06
N MET A 21 7.58 -9.95 2.34
CA MET A 21 8.42 -11.00 2.95
C MET A 21 9.48 -10.40 3.87
N ALA A 22 10.11 -9.30 3.47
CA ALA A 22 11.11 -8.63 4.28
C ALA A 22 10.51 -8.05 5.57
N PHE A 23 9.37 -7.35 5.48
CA PHE A 23 8.73 -6.78 6.68
C PHE A 23 8.19 -7.82 7.65
N ASP A 24 7.79 -8.99 7.15
CA ASP A 24 7.31 -10.09 7.98
C ASP A 24 8.46 -10.90 8.61
N ALA A 25 9.67 -10.86 8.02
CA ALA A 25 10.76 -11.75 8.36
C ALA A 25 11.20 -11.68 9.84
N PRO A 26 11.37 -10.49 10.46
CA PRO A 26 11.79 -10.39 11.87
C PRO A 26 10.86 -11.08 12.87
N ASN A 27 9.58 -11.25 12.52
CA ASN A 27 8.56 -11.87 13.37
C ASN A 27 8.36 -13.37 13.10
N LYS A 28 8.93 -13.89 12.02
CA LYS A 28 8.70 -15.27 11.52
C LYS A 28 9.96 -16.11 11.44
N HIS A 29 11.13 -15.49 11.44
CA HIS A 29 12.41 -16.15 11.20
C HIS A 29 13.48 -15.70 12.20
N GLU A 30 14.58 -16.44 12.23
CA GLU A 30 15.70 -16.19 13.13
C GLU A 30 16.42 -14.89 12.76
N ASN A 31 16.54 -14.00 13.74
CA ASN A 31 17.34 -12.79 13.66
C ASN A 31 18.84 -13.14 13.82
N PRO A 32 19.77 -12.31 13.30
CA PRO A 32 19.55 -11.11 12.50
C PRO A 32 18.99 -11.40 11.10
N ILE A 33 18.27 -10.43 10.54
CA ILE A 33 17.70 -10.51 9.18
C ILE A 33 18.50 -9.63 8.23
N TYR A 34 18.88 -10.20 7.09
CA TYR A 34 19.61 -9.51 6.04
C TYR A 34 18.93 -9.60 4.69
N THR A 35 19.30 -8.71 3.76
CA THR A 35 19.06 -8.90 2.32
C THR A 35 20.39 -9.02 1.60
N TYR A 36 20.53 -9.95 0.66
CA TYR A 36 21.74 -10.04 -0.16
C TYR A 36 21.66 -9.06 -1.33
N GLY A 37 22.40 -7.97 -1.20
CA GLY A 37 22.23 -6.73 -1.95
C GLY A 37 20.90 -6.02 -1.66
N PRO A 38 20.63 -4.88 -2.32
CA PRO A 38 19.36 -4.18 -2.18
C PRO A 38 18.17 -5.07 -2.59
N LEU A 39 17.18 -5.20 -1.69
CA LEU A 39 15.98 -6.01 -1.92
C LEU A 39 15.25 -5.59 -3.22
N ILE A 40 15.15 -4.27 -3.41
CA ILE A 40 14.59 -3.58 -4.58
C ILE A 40 15.36 -2.27 -4.83
N HIS A 41 15.21 -1.69 -6.01
CA HIS A 41 15.77 -0.37 -6.34
C HIS A 41 14.81 0.77 -5.91
N ASN A 42 14.75 1.05 -4.61
CA ASN A 42 14.05 2.22 -4.07
C ASN A 42 14.67 2.64 -2.71
N PRO A 43 15.28 3.83 -2.60
CA PRO A 43 16.02 4.24 -1.40
C PRO A 43 15.13 4.32 -0.16
N HIS A 44 13.94 4.91 -0.27
CA HIS A 44 13.02 5.03 0.87
C HIS A 44 12.58 3.69 1.46
N VAL A 45 12.45 2.64 0.64
CA VAL A 45 12.14 1.29 1.14
C VAL A 45 13.35 0.67 1.81
N LEU A 46 14.57 0.89 1.29
CA LEU A 46 15.80 0.39 1.91
C LEU A 46 16.05 1.03 3.28
N ASP A 47 15.82 2.34 3.39
CA ASP A 47 15.92 3.05 4.68
C ASP A 47 14.93 2.48 5.70
N LEU A 48 13.69 2.20 5.26
CA LEU A 48 12.66 1.63 6.10
C LEU A 48 12.97 0.18 6.55
N LEU A 49 13.63 -0.61 5.69
CA LEU A 49 14.13 -1.93 6.08
C LEU A 49 15.23 -1.80 7.15
N LYS A 50 16.15 -0.85 6.98
CA LYS A 50 17.20 -0.57 7.94
C LYS A 50 16.64 -0.12 9.30
N GLU A 51 15.63 0.75 9.31
CA GLU A 51 14.92 1.16 10.54
C GLU A 51 14.28 -0.03 11.28
N LYS A 52 13.98 -1.13 10.58
CA LYS A 52 13.45 -2.38 11.14
C LYS A 52 14.51 -3.38 11.54
N GLY A 53 15.79 -3.02 11.49
CA GLY A 53 16.90 -3.92 11.78
C GLY A 53 17.20 -4.91 10.65
N ILE A 54 16.67 -4.69 9.44
CA ILE A 54 16.98 -5.52 8.27
C ILE A 54 18.12 -4.84 7.51
N SER A 55 19.30 -5.44 7.54
CA SER A 55 20.52 -4.84 6.95
C SER A 55 20.86 -5.45 5.59
N VAL A 56 21.47 -4.67 4.70
CA VAL A 56 21.98 -5.19 3.43
C VAL A 56 23.37 -5.79 3.65
N ILE A 57 23.61 -6.97 3.07
CA ILE A 57 24.96 -7.55 2.93
C ILE A 57 25.30 -7.64 1.44
N ASP A 58 26.46 -7.10 1.05
CA ASP A 58 26.92 -7.15 -0.35
C ASP A 58 27.91 -8.29 -0.58
N ASN A 59 28.62 -8.72 0.46
CA ASN A 59 29.56 -9.83 0.44
C ASN A 59 29.06 -10.97 1.33
N ILE A 60 29.26 -12.21 0.89
CA ILE A 60 28.90 -13.40 1.66
C ILE A 60 30.10 -13.73 2.56
N PRO A 61 29.97 -13.67 3.90
CA PRO A 61 31.05 -14.07 4.81
C PRO A 61 31.29 -15.58 4.76
N ASP A 62 32.46 -16.03 5.21
CA ASP A 62 32.79 -17.46 5.33
C ASP A 62 31.88 -18.17 6.34
N HIS A 63 31.54 -17.47 7.42
CA HIS A 63 30.62 -17.91 8.47
C HIS A 63 29.64 -16.79 8.81
N GLY A 64 28.35 -17.14 8.89
CA GLY A 64 27.27 -16.23 9.21
C GLY A 64 26.13 -16.93 9.95
N SER A 65 25.22 -16.15 10.49
CA SER A 65 24.08 -16.63 11.28
C SER A 65 22.83 -15.81 10.98
N GLY A 66 21.66 -16.41 11.20
CA GLY A 66 20.37 -15.77 10.97
C GLY A 66 19.86 -15.99 9.55
N THR A 67 19.07 -15.03 9.06
CA THR A 67 18.27 -15.21 7.84
C THR A 67 18.66 -14.20 6.76
N VAL A 68 18.85 -14.67 5.53
CA VAL A 68 19.14 -13.84 4.35
C VAL A 68 18.02 -13.94 3.33
N LEU A 69 17.46 -12.79 2.96
CA LEU A 69 16.51 -12.66 1.87
C LEU A 69 17.24 -12.46 0.54
N ILE A 70 16.90 -13.29 -0.45
CA ILE A 70 17.31 -13.07 -1.83
C ILE A 70 16.44 -11.96 -2.44
N ARG A 71 17.09 -10.94 -3.02
CA ARG A 71 16.44 -9.81 -3.68
C ARG A 71 15.46 -10.21 -4.79
N ALA A 72 14.49 -9.34 -5.08
CA ALA A 72 13.44 -9.60 -6.08
C ALA A 72 13.98 -9.90 -7.50
N HIS A 73 15.15 -9.34 -7.82
CA HIS A 73 15.88 -9.53 -9.08
C HIS A 73 16.51 -10.91 -9.22
N GLY A 74 16.55 -11.71 -8.15
CA GLY A 74 17.27 -12.97 -8.11
C GLY A 74 18.78 -12.80 -7.99
N VAL A 75 19.45 -13.93 -7.88
CA VAL A 75 20.90 -14.07 -7.73
C VAL A 75 21.36 -15.34 -8.47
N PRO A 76 22.65 -15.45 -8.83
CA PRO A 76 23.21 -16.67 -9.40
C PRO A 76 23.04 -17.89 -8.47
N PRO A 77 22.94 -19.12 -9.01
CA PRO A 77 22.87 -20.35 -8.20
C PRO A 77 24.00 -20.47 -7.19
N GLN A 78 25.22 -20.12 -7.59
CA GLN A 78 26.42 -20.20 -6.77
C GLN A 78 26.34 -19.27 -5.55
N ALA A 79 25.68 -18.11 -5.67
CA ALA A 79 25.49 -17.21 -4.53
C ALA A 79 24.54 -17.82 -3.50
N LYS A 80 23.47 -18.51 -3.92
CA LYS A 80 22.56 -19.22 -3.01
C LYS A 80 23.29 -20.35 -2.27
N GLU A 81 24.13 -21.10 -2.98
CA GLU A 81 24.93 -22.18 -2.36
C GLU A 81 25.94 -21.63 -1.36
N LYS A 82 26.65 -20.56 -1.70
CA LYS A 82 27.59 -19.90 -0.78
C LYS A 82 26.90 -19.40 0.50
N LEU A 83 25.72 -18.78 0.38
CA LEU A 83 24.93 -18.35 1.54
C LEU A 83 24.54 -19.53 2.46
N LYS A 84 24.11 -20.66 1.88
CA LYS A 84 23.80 -21.86 2.67
C LYS A 84 25.04 -22.43 3.36
N LYS A 85 26.15 -22.53 2.63
CA LYS A 85 27.43 -23.03 3.17
C LYS A 85 27.97 -22.15 4.29
N ALA A 86 27.72 -20.84 4.23
CA ALA A 86 28.07 -19.89 5.29
C ALA A 86 27.19 -20.04 6.55
N GLY A 87 26.10 -20.80 6.52
CA GLY A 87 25.24 -21.06 7.68
C GLY A 87 23.94 -20.24 7.73
N PHE A 88 23.59 -19.51 6.67
CA PHE A 88 22.36 -18.71 6.66
C PHE A 88 21.11 -19.53 6.30
N THR A 89 20.00 -19.21 6.97
CA THR A 89 18.65 -19.56 6.50
C THR A 89 18.28 -18.66 5.32
N ILE A 90 17.85 -19.24 4.19
CA ILE A 90 17.54 -18.47 2.99
C ILE A 90 16.03 -18.33 2.78
N ILE A 91 15.58 -17.09 2.58
CA ILE A 91 14.23 -16.78 2.08
C ILE A 91 14.35 -16.27 0.64
N ASP A 92 13.74 -16.97 -0.31
CA ASP A 92 13.80 -16.59 -1.71
C ASP A 92 12.69 -15.59 -2.10
N ALA A 93 13.03 -14.29 -2.05
CA ALA A 93 12.14 -13.22 -2.45
C ALA A 93 12.18 -12.94 -3.97
N THR A 94 12.89 -13.75 -4.77
CA THR A 94 12.96 -13.60 -6.25
C THR A 94 11.55 -13.56 -6.85
N CYS A 95 11.32 -12.63 -7.76
CA CYS A 95 10.05 -12.51 -8.46
C CYS A 95 9.76 -13.79 -9.26
N PRO A 96 8.54 -14.37 -9.20
CA PRO A 96 8.20 -15.56 -9.99
C PRO A 96 8.36 -15.38 -11.51
N ARG A 97 8.27 -14.14 -12.01
CA ARG A 97 8.55 -13.83 -13.41
C ARG A 97 10.04 -13.98 -13.75
N VAL A 98 10.93 -13.58 -12.85
CA VAL A 98 12.38 -13.76 -12.99
C VAL A 98 12.75 -15.24 -12.88
N ILE A 99 12.16 -15.97 -11.93
CA ILE A 99 12.34 -17.43 -11.80
C ILE A 99 12.00 -18.13 -13.12
N LYS A 100 10.91 -17.74 -13.79
CA LYS A 100 10.54 -18.31 -15.11
C LYS A 100 11.65 -18.12 -16.15
N VAL A 101 12.33 -16.96 -16.16
CA VAL A 101 13.45 -16.70 -17.08
C VAL A 101 14.65 -17.57 -16.70
N GLN A 102 15.01 -17.63 -15.41
CA GLN A 102 16.07 -18.50 -14.90
C GLN A 102 15.85 -19.98 -15.29
N THR A 103 14.63 -20.49 -15.12
CA THR A 103 14.27 -21.86 -15.52
C THR A 103 14.35 -22.05 -17.04
N THR A 104 13.97 -21.04 -17.83
CA THR A 104 14.06 -21.10 -19.29
C THR A 104 15.51 -21.18 -19.75
N ILE A 105 16.38 -20.35 -19.19
CA ILE A 105 17.82 -20.34 -19.47
C ILE A 105 18.43 -21.69 -19.08
N LYS A 106 18.21 -22.14 -17.83
CA LYS A 106 18.74 -23.40 -17.33
C LYS A 106 18.38 -24.59 -18.21
N LYS A 107 17.08 -24.73 -18.55
CA LYS A 107 16.58 -25.82 -19.39
C LYS A 107 17.28 -25.87 -20.75
N HIS A 108 17.54 -24.72 -21.36
CA HIS A 108 18.16 -24.68 -22.69
C HIS A 108 19.69 -24.79 -22.62
N ALA A 109 20.33 -24.31 -21.55
CA ALA A 109 21.74 -24.55 -21.29
C ALA A 109 22.03 -26.06 -21.17
N GLU A 110 21.19 -26.81 -20.45
CA GLU A 110 21.23 -28.28 -20.36
C GLU A 110 21.06 -28.98 -21.72
N GLN A 111 20.46 -28.30 -22.71
CA GLN A 111 20.28 -28.78 -24.08
C GLN A 111 21.39 -28.27 -25.04
N GLY A 112 22.43 -27.63 -24.51
CA GLY A 112 23.57 -27.12 -25.28
C GLY A 112 23.33 -25.78 -25.99
N TYR A 113 22.26 -25.05 -25.67
CA TYR A 113 22.01 -23.72 -26.26
C TYR A 113 22.87 -22.64 -25.59
N THR A 114 23.39 -21.72 -26.39
CA THR A 114 23.94 -20.45 -25.91
C THR A 114 22.79 -19.50 -25.52
N SER A 115 22.93 -18.79 -24.41
CA SER A 115 21.90 -17.84 -23.94
C SER A 115 22.30 -16.40 -24.23
N ILE A 116 21.55 -15.72 -25.09
CA ILE A 116 21.68 -14.28 -25.35
C ILE A 116 20.63 -13.56 -24.52
N ILE A 117 21.07 -12.73 -23.58
CA ILE A 117 20.22 -12.02 -22.61
C ILE A 117 20.22 -10.53 -22.97
N ILE A 118 19.08 -10.04 -23.43
CA ILE A 118 18.89 -8.63 -23.80
C ILE A 118 18.61 -7.79 -22.56
N GLY A 119 19.60 -7.03 -22.09
CA GLY A 119 19.54 -6.27 -20.86
C GLY A 119 20.86 -5.63 -20.49
N ASP A 120 20.84 -4.80 -19.44
CA ASP A 120 22.06 -4.17 -18.91
C ASP A 120 22.94 -5.22 -18.22
N LYS A 121 24.16 -5.40 -18.72
CA LYS A 121 25.14 -6.38 -18.23
C LYS A 121 25.50 -6.21 -16.75
N ASN A 122 25.40 -5.00 -16.22
CA ASN A 122 25.71 -4.70 -14.81
C ASN A 122 24.49 -4.83 -13.91
N HIS A 123 23.29 -5.05 -14.47
CA HIS A 123 22.07 -5.08 -13.69
C HIS A 123 21.97 -6.38 -12.85
N PRO A 124 21.60 -6.29 -11.56
CA PRO A 124 21.37 -7.41 -10.65
C PRO A 124 20.65 -8.63 -11.23
N GLU A 125 19.58 -8.36 -11.97
CA GLU A 125 18.77 -9.39 -12.64
C GLU A 125 19.57 -10.10 -13.72
N VAL A 126 20.25 -9.37 -14.60
CA VAL A 126 21.00 -9.94 -15.73
C VAL A 126 22.17 -10.78 -15.24
N ILE A 127 22.90 -10.31 -14.22
CA ILE A 127 23.93 -11.10 -13.52
C ILE A 127 23.33 -12.39 -12.97
N GLY A 128 22.16 -12.28 -12.32
CA GLY A 128 21.41 -13.42 -11.82
C GLY A 128 21.04 -14.42 -12.91
N LEU A 129 20.58 -13.95 -14.07
CA LEU A 129 20.20 -14.76 -15.23
C LEU A 129 21.41 -15.46 -15.87
N LEU A 130 22.53 -14.75 -16.04
CA LEU A 130 23.79 -15.31 -16.57
C LEU A 130 24.25 -16.52 -15.74
N GLY A 131 24.06 -16.50 -14.42
CA GLY A 131 24.41 -17.62 -13.54
C GLY A 131 23.69 -18.95 -13.85
N TYR A 132 22.57 -18.92 -14.60
CA TYR A 132 21.82 -20.10 -15.01
C TYR A 132 22.20 -20.61 -16.42
N SER A 133 23.14 -19.96 -17.10
CA SER A 133 23.51 -20.24 -18.49
C SER A 133 24.60 -21.31 -18.67
N ASP A 134 25.05 -21.94 -17.58
CA ASP A 134 26.15 -22.92 -17.59
C ASP A 134 27.43 -22.37 -18.27
N GLY A 135 27.75 -21.10 -18.00
CA GLY A 135 28.91 -20.40 -18.56
C GLY A 135 28.77 -19.97 -20.04
N LYS A 136 27.67 -20.30 -20.71
CA LYS A 136 27.42 -20.01 -22.13
C LYS A 136 26.42 -18.86 -22.33
N GLY A 137 26.58 -17.79 -21.55
CA GLY A 137 25.68 -16.64 -21.51
C GLY A 137 26.33 -15.35 -21.99
N TYR A 138 25.61 -14.57 -22.79
CA TYR A 138 26.02 -13.23 -23.25
C TYR A 138 24.95 -12.20 -22.87
N ALA A 139 25.36 -11.11 -22.23
CA ALA A 139 24.47 -9.98 -21.94
C ALA A 139 24.70 -8.85 -22.95
N ILE A 140 23.64 -8.41 -23.61
CA ILE A 140 23.70 -7.42 -24.70
C ILE A 140 22.62 -6.36 -24.50
N ASP A 141 22.99 -5.08 -24.63
CA ASP A 141 22.10 -3.94 -24.41
C ASP A 141 21.74 -3.16 -25.68
N ASN A 142 22.37 -3.46 -26.83
CA ASN A 142 22.16 -2.76 -28.10
C ASN A 142 22.35 -3.67 -29.34
N ILE A 143 21.88 -3.22 -30.52
CA ILE A 143 21.97 -4.00 -31.77
C ILE A 143 23.42 -4.23 -32.22
N ASN A 144 24.33 -3.25 -32.05
CA ASN A 144 25.73 -3.40 -32.46
C ASN A 144 26.42 -4.52 -31.65
N GLY A 145 26.08 -4.64 -30.37
CA GLY A 145 26.54 -5.75 -29.53
C GLY A 145 26.05 -7.10 -30.03
N LEU A 146 24.83 -7.19 -30.55
CA LEU A 146 24.31 -8.42 -31.17
C LEU A 146 25.06 -8.76 -32.46
N ASP A 147 25.36 -7.76 -33.28
CA ASP A 147 26.13 -7.91 -34.51
C ASP A 147 27.58 -8.34 -34.29
N SER A 148 28.13 -8.03 -33.11
CA SER A 148 29.50 -8.38 -32.74
C SER A 148 29.65 -9.79 -32.17
N LEU A 149 28.54 -10.49 -31.91
CA LEU A 149 28.58 -11.86 -31.40
C LEU A 149 28.98 -12.86 -32.50
N PRO A 150 29.72 -13.93 -32.16
CA PRO A 150 29.93 -15.03 -33.08
C PRO A 150 28.58 -15.72 -33.39
N ALA A 151 28.51 -16.38 -34.56
CA ALA A 151 27.38 -17.23 -34.88
C ALA A 151 27.40 -18.49 -34.01
N PHE A 152 26.25 -18.88 -33.48
CA PHE A 152 26.07 -20.08 -32.68
C PHE A 152 25.22 -21.10 -33.44
N GLU A 153 25.52 -22.39 -33.26
CA GLU A 153 24.69 -23.47 -33.83
C GLU A 153 23.28 -23.46 -33.19
N LYS A 154 23.22 -23.26 -31.87
CA LYS A 154 21.98 -23.21 -31.08
C LYS A 154 22.05 -22.07 -30.09
N ALA A 155 21.14 -21.10 -30.21
CA ALA A 155 21.00 -20.03 -29.24
C ALA A 155 19.54 -19.75 -28.88
N ILE A 156 19.34 -19.29 -27.65
CA ILE A 156 18.10 -18.67 -27.20
C ILE A 156 18.32 -17.18 -27.00
N ILE A 157 17.28 -16.38 -27.28
CA ILE A 157 17.23 -14.96 -26.94
C ILE A 157 16.15 -14.77 -25.88
N VAL A 158 16.55 -14.22 -24.73
CA VAL A 158 15.64 -13.80 -23.65
C VAL A 158 15.89 -12.32 -23.35
N ALA A 159 14.93 -11.65 -22.72
CA ALA A 159 15.07 -10.28 -22.25
C ALA A 159 15.06 -10.18 -20.72
N GLN A 160 15.76 -9.18 -20.20
CA GLN A 160 15.52 -8.66 -18.85
C GLN A 160 14.03 -8.30 -18.69
N THR A 161 13.44 -8.64 -17.57
CA THR A 161 11.99 -8.52 -17.34
C THR A 161 11.49 -7.07 -17.41
N THR A 162 12.38 -6.10 -17.20
CA THR A 162 12.13 -4.65 -17.26
C THR A 162 12.59 -3.98 -18.56
N GLN A 163 12.96 -4.75 -19.60
CA GLN A 163 13.43 -4.22 -20.89
C GLN A 163 12.34 -3.45 -21.65
N ASN A 164 12.74 -2.58 -22.58
CA ASN A 164 11.86 -1.89 -23.51
C ASN A 164 11.28 -2.83 -24.55
N THR A 165 9.96 -2.78 -24.66
CA THR A 165 9.24 -3.63 -25.60
C THR A 165 9.57 -3.30 -27.05
N GLN A 166 9.71 -2.02 -27.41
CA GLN A 166 10.04 -1.58 -28.77
C GLN A 166 11.46 -2.01 -29.17
N PHE A 167 12.44 -1.85 -28.29
CA PHE A 167 13.79 -2.34 -28.53
C PHE A 167 13.82 -3.87 -28.70
N PHE A 168 13.06 -4.61 -27.88
CA PHE A 168 12.98 -6.06 -28.04
C PHE A 168 12.29 -6.48 -29.36
N GLU A 169 11.34 -5.70 -29.88
CA GLU A 169 10.81 -5.92 -31.24
C GLU A 169 11.90 -5.77 -32.32
N GLU A 170 12.82 -4.82 -32.16
CA GLU A 170 13.97 -4.65 -33.07
C GLU A 170 14.92 -5.86 -33.00
N VAL A 171 15.20 -6.36 -31.79
CA VAL A 171 15.99 -7.60 -31.60
C VAL A 171 15.32 -8.79 -32.29
N LYS A 172 13.99 -8.92 -32.22
CA LYS A 172 13.26 -9.98 -32.92
C LYS A 172 13.41 -9.89 -34.43
N LYS A 173 13.28 -8.69 -34.99
CA LYS A 173 13.49 -8.46 -36.44
C LYS A 173 14.92 -8.81 -36.85
N TRP A 174 15.90 -8.41 -36.04
CA TRP A 174 17.30 -8.74 -36.24
C TRP A 174 17.53 -10.27 -36.26
N ALA A 175 17.03 -10.98 -35.25
CA ALA A 175 17.21 -12.42 -35.11
C ALA A 175 16.53 -13.18 -36.27
N ASN A 176 15.30 -12.83 -36.62
CA ASN A 176 14.60 -13.45 -37.75
C ASN A 176 15.30 -13.23 -39.10
N LYS A 177 16.03 -12.11 -39.25
CA LYS A 177 16.77 -11.79 -40.48
C LYS A 177 18.12 -12.51 -40.56
N LYS A 178 18.89 -12.54 -39.47
CA LYS A 178 20.27 -13.07 -39.47
C LYS A 178 20.38 -14.52 -38.99
N PHE A 179 19.57 -14.92 -38.01
CA PHE A 179 19.66 -16.21 -37.33
C PHE A 179 18.26 -16.80 -37.07
N PRO A 180 17.49 -17.14 -38.11
CA PRO A 180 16.10 -17.59 -37.98
C PRO A 180 15.92 -18.89 -37.17
N HIS A 181 17.00 -19.65 -36.96
CA HIS A 181 17.02 -20.86 -36.12
C HIS A 181 17.15 -20.56 -34.62
N TYR A 182 17.45 -19.31 -34.22
CA TYR A 182 17.51 -18.94 -32.81
C TYR A 182 16.11 -18.92 -32.19
N LYS A 183 15.99 -19.47 -30.98
CA LYS A 183 14.72 -19.50 -30.26
C LYS A 183 14.53 -18.22 -29.45
N ILE A 184 13.48 -17.48 -29.73
CA ILE A 184 13.21 -16.22 -29.05
C ILE A 184 12.11 -16.42 -28.00
N PHE A 185 12.40 -16.04 -26.76
CA PHE A 185 11.44 -16.01 -25.67
C PHE A 185 11.25 -14.56 -25.21
N ASN A 186 10.05 -14.00 -25.42
CA ASN A 186 9.71 -12.71 -24.84
C ASN A 186 9.50 -12.88 -23.33
N THR A 187 10.53 -12.52 -22.56
CA THR A 187 10.53 -12.61 -21.09
C THR A 187 10.33 -11.26 -20.40
N ILE A 188 10.00 -10.20 -21.15
CA ILE A 188 9.54 -8.93 -20.56
C ILE A 188 8.25 -9.21 -19.79
N CYS A 189 8.18 -8.78 -18.53
CA CYS A 189 7.03 -9.11 -17.70
C CYS A 189 5.80 -8.29 -18.08
N ASP A 190 4.62 -8.88 -17.88
CA ASP A 190 3.33 -8.25 -18.22
C ASP A 190 3.11 -6.91 -17.50
N SER A 191 3.64 -6.82 -16.28
CA SER A 191 3.66 -5.61 -15.46
C SER A 191 4.46 -4.47 -16.09
N THR A 192 5.60 -4.77 -16.72
CA THR A 192 6.43 -3.78 -17.43
C THR A 192 5.76 -3.38 -18.73
N SER A 193 5.32 -4.33 -19.55
CA SER A 193 4.66 -4.03 -20.85
C SER A 193 3.42 -3.15 -20.66
N LYS A 194 2.58 -3.43 -19.66
CA LYS A 194 1.40 -2.61 -19.35
C LYS A 194 1.76 -1.19 -18.91
N ARG A 195 2.79 -1.02 -18.08
CA ARG A 195 3.26 0.31 -17.64
C ARG A 195 3.81 1.12 -18.80
N GLN A 196 4.65 0.51 -19.63
CA GLN A 196 5.23 1.18 -20.81
C GLN A 196 4.13 1.63 -21.79
N ALA A 197 3.16 0.75 -22.07
CA ALA A 197 2.01 1.10 -22.91
C ALA A 197 1.15 2.23 -22.32
N GLU A 198 0.85 2.17 -21.00
CA GLU A 198 0.07 3.20 -20.33
C GLU A 198 0.80 4.55 -20.31
N VAL A 199 2.09 4.58 -20.00
CA VAL A 199 2.89 5.81 -20.00
C VAL A 199 2.98 6.42 -21.39
N LYS A 200 3.15 5.61 -22.44
CA LYS A 200 3.17 6.07 -23.84
C LYS A 200 1.85 6.72 -24.27
N LEU A 201 0.72 6.21 -23.79
CA LEU A 201 -0.60 6.79 -24.06
C LEU A 201 -0.84 8.05 -23.20
N LEU A 202 -0.50 7.97 -21.91
CA LEU A 202 -0.67 9.05 -20.96
C LEU A 202 0.13 10.29 -21.38
N SER A 203 1.41 10.12 -21.72
CA SER A 203 2.31 11.22 -22.10
C SER A 203 1.80 12.00 -23.31
N LYS A 204 1.15 11.33 -24.26
CA LYS A 204 0.51 12.00 -25.41
C LYS A 204 -0.68 12.88 -25.03
N SER A 205 -1.40 12.55 -23.95
CA SER A 205 -2.63 13.22 -23.52
C SER A 205 -2.45 14.36 -22.50
N VAL A 206 -1.22 14.63 -22.07
CA VAL A 206 -0.90 15.60 -21.01
C VAL A 206 0.05 16.68 -21.50
N ASP A 207 0.24 17.76 -20.75
CA ASP A 207 1.21 18.82 -21.10
C ASP A 207 2.58 18.53 -20.48
N ALA A 208 2.60 17.83 -19.35
CA ALA A 208 3.82 17.39 -18.68
C ALA A 208 3.62 16.01 -18.05
N SER A 209 4.68 15.21 -18.00
CA SER A 209 4.70 13.90 -17.34
C SER A 209 5.64 13.90 -16.14
N ILE A 210 5.18 13.34 -15.03
CA ILE A 210 5.97 13.14 -13.80
C ILE A 210 6.08 11.63 -13.57
N VAL A 211 7.31 11.14 -13.53
CA VAL A 211 7.64 9.74 -13.34
C VAL A 211 8.33 9.59 -11.99
N VAL A 212 7.64 8.97 -11.02
CA VAL A 212 8.12 8.88 -9.64
C VAL A 212 8.83 7.55 -9.39
N GLY A 213 10.06 7.59 -8.90
CA GLY A 213 10.79 6.41 -8.42
C GLY A 213 12.30 6.59 -8.46
N GLY A 214 13.02 5.66 -7.81
CA GLY A 214 14.47 5.75 -7.66
C GLY A 214 15.21 5.88 -9.00
N HIS A 215 16.24 6.72 -9.05
CA HIS A 215 17.06 6.94 -10.23
C HIS A 215 17.79 5.68 -10.67
N ASN A 216 18.10 4.76 -9.75
CA ASN A 216 18.75 3.48 -10.04
C ASN A 216 17.78 2.36 -10.46
N SER A 217 16.50 2.66 -10.65
CA SER A 217 15.49 1.68 -11.06
C SER A 217 15.37 1.60 -12.58
N ALA A 218 15.89 0.53 -13.18
CA ALA A 218 15.84 0.32 -14.64
C ALA A 218 14.42 0.46 -15.22
N ASN A 219 13.40 -0.08 -14.51
CA ASN A 219 12.01 0.10 -14.92
C ASN A 219 11.60 1.59 -14.90
N THR A 220 11.97 2.35 -13.87
CA THR A 220 11.57 3.75 -13.72
C THR A 220 12.26 4.64 -14.75
N GLN A 221 13.56 4.45 -14.96
CA GLN A 221 14.32 5.10 -16.03
C GLN A 221 13.65 4.87 -17.39
N ARG A 222 13.25 3.62 -17.66
CA ARG A 222 12.58 3.29 -18.92
C ARG A 222 11.22 3.98 -19.10
N LEU A 223 10.45 4.14 -18.03
CA LEU A 223 9.21 4.92 -18.09
C LEU A 223 9.49 6.41 -18.34
N ALA A 224 10.56 6.97 -17.77
CA ALA A 224 10.98 8.34 -18.02
C ALA A 224 11.44 8.55 -19.48
N GLU A 225 12.21 7.61 -20.04
CA GLU A 225 12.58 7.61 -21.46
C GLU A 225 11.34 7.61 -22.37
N ILE A 226 10.40 6.68 -22.15
CA ILE A 226 9.17 6.59 -22.95
C ILE A 226 8.29 7.84 -22.79
N ALA A 227 8.28 8.45 -21.62
CA ALA A 227 7.58 9.72 -21.43
C ALA A 227 8.23 10.85 -22.24
N ARG A 228 9.57 10.93 -22.26
CA ARG A 228 10.34 11.91 -23.06
C ARG A 228 10.16 11.74 -24.56
N GLU A 229 9.99 10.52 -25.05
CA GLU A 229 9.71 10.23 -26.47
C GLU A 229 8.45 10.94 -27.01
N SER A 230 7.54 11.40 -26.12
CA SER A 230 6.39 12.20 -26.51
C SER A 230 6.72 13.63 -26.96
N GLY A 231 7.96 14.10 -26.73
CA GLY A 231 8.40 15.47 -26.99
C GLY A 231 7.90 16.51 -25.99
N LYS A 232 7.16 16.08 -24.96
CA LYS A 232 6.62 16.97 -23.92
C LYS A 232 7.51 16.97 -22.67
N PRO A 233 7.48 18.05 -21.85
CA PRO A 233 8.19 18.10 -20.58
C PRO A 233 7.97 16.84 -19.73
N SER A 234 9.07 16.20 -19.32
CA SER A 234 9.05 14.99 -18.50
C SER A 234 10.07 15.06 -17.37
N TYR A 235 9.58 14.85 -16.14
CA TYR A 235 10.37 14.94 -14.91
C TYR A 235 10.45 13.56 -14.26
N HIS A 236 11.67 13.09 -13.99
CA HIS A 236 11.93 11.88 -13.21
C HIS A 236 12.39 12.33 -11.82
N ILE A 237 11.60 12.01 -10.80
CA ILE A 237 11.83 12.41 -9.41
C ILE A 237 11.77 11.21 -8.46
N GLU A 238 12.48 11.25 -7.34
CA GLU A 238 12.33 10.23 -6.28
C GLU A 238 11.28 10.63 -5.23
N SER A 239 11.11 11.93 -4.97
CA SER A 239 10.23 12.48 -3.94
C SER A 239 9.52 13.78 -4.35
N GLU A 240 8.57 14.25 -3.54
CA GLU A 240 7.90 15.54 -3.74
C GLU A 240 8.84 16.76 -3.69
N ASP A 241 10.00 16.63 -3.05
CA ASP A 241 10.96 17.73 -2.84
C ASP A 241 11.72 18.09 -4.13
N GLU A 242 11.81 17.15 -5.08
CA GLU A 242 12.45 17.36 -6.39
C GLU A 242 11.51 17.98 -7.44
N LEU A 243 10.25 18.26 -7.08
CA LEU A 243 9.32 18.90 -8.00
C LEU A 243 9.72 20.36 -8.25
N ASP A 244 10.07 20.68 -9.50
CA ASP A 244 10.15 22.07 -9.94
C ASP A 244 8.73 22.63 -10.16
N LEU A 245 8.18 23.19 -9.08
CA LEU A 245 6.84 23.77 -9.06
C LEU A 245 6.69 24.95 -10.05
N LYS A 246 7.78 25.66 -10.38
CA LYS A 246 7.73 26.76 -11.35
C LYS A 246 7.62 26.22 -12.77
N ALA A 247 8.43 25.23 -13.11
CA ALA A 247 8.42 24.60 -14.44
C ALA A 247 7.08 23.89 -14.75
N ILE A 248 6.41 23.39 -13.72
CA ILE A 248 5.15 22.65 -13.86
C ILE A 248 3.92 23.59 -13.76
N ALA A 249 4.09 24.83 -13.29
CA ALA A 249 2.98 25.73 -13.03
C ALA A 249 2.10 25.98 -14.27
N SER A 250 2.67 26.10 -15.47
CA SER A 250 1.92 26.40 -16.69
C SER A 250 1.08 25.22 -17.22
N ALA A 251 1.34 23.98 -16.77
CA ALA A 251 0.67 22.78 -17.25
C ALA A 251 -0.83 22.75 -16.85
N GLN A 252 -1.70 22.49 -17.82
CA GLN A 252 -3.14 22.27 -17.63
C GLN A 252 -3.45 20.81 -17.33
N ASN A 253 -2.68 19.87 -17.89
CA ASN A 253 -2.83 18.43 -17.71
C ASN A 253 -1.48 17.85 -17.32
N ILE A 254 -1.42 17.18 -16.17
CA ILE A 254 -0.21 16.53 -15.67
C ILE A 254 -0.45 15.03 -15.62
N GLY A 255 0.38 14.27 -16.32
CA GLY A 255 0.44 12.81 -16.18
C GLY A 255 1.31 12.46 -15.00
N LEU A 256 0.81 11.66 -14.08
CA LEU A 256 1.57 11.12 -12.96
C LEU A 256 1.65 9.61 -13.10
N THR A 257 2.87 9.07 -13.11
CA THR A 257 3.12 7.63 -13.09
C THR A 257 4.22 7.31 -12.09
N ALA A 258 4.43 6.03 -11.82
CA ALA A 258 5.48 5.61 -10.90
C ALA A 258 6.06 4.25 -11.26
N GLY A 259 7.35 4.10 -10.94
CA GLY A 259 8.09 2.86 -11.09
C GLY A 259 7.48 1.68 -10.33
N ALA A 260 7.80 0.47 -10.79
CA ALA A 260 7.35 -0.78 -10.15
C ALA A 260 7.90 -0.96 -8.73
N SER A 261 8.94 -0.22 -8.35
CA SER A 261 9.56 -0.20 -7.01
C SER A 261 9.14 1.01 -6.16
N THR A 262 8.22 1.85 -6.64
CA THR A 262 7.81 3.06 -5.92
C THR A 262 6.60 2.78 -5.01
N PRO A 263 6.71 3.02 -3.71
CA PRO A 263 5.60 2.79 -2.77
C PRO A 263 4.49 3.84 -2.87
N ASN A 264 3.28 3.47 -2.43
CA ASN A 264 2.09 4.31 -2.58
C ASN A 264 2.17 5.62 -1.80
N TRP A 265 2.83 5.65 -0.63
CA TRP A 265 2.92 6.87 0.17
C TRP A 265 3.68 7.98 -0.54
N ILE A 266 4.74 7.66 -1.29
CA ILE A 266 5.50 8.64 -2.10
C ILE A 266 4.62 9.17 -3.22
N ILE A 267 3.93 8.28 -3.94
CA ILE A 267 3.01 8.67 -5.02
C ILE A 267 1.91 9.59 -4.49
N LYS A 268 1.34 9.28 -3.31
CA LYS A 268 0.33 10.12 -2.65
C LYS A 268 0.91 11.51 -2.30
N ARG A 269 2.13 11.61 -1.78
CA ARG A 269 2.76 12.90 -1.45
C ARG A 269 3.02 13.77 -2.68
N VAL A 270 3.57 13.19 -3.74
CA VAL A 270 3.74 13.87 -5.03
C VAL A 270 2.38 14.34 -5.57
N TYR A 271 1.38 13.46 -5.60
CA TYR A 271 0.03 13.79 -6.04
C TYR A 271 -0.56 14.96 -5.25
N ARG A 272 -0.49 14.93 -3.92
CA ARG A 272 -1.01 15.99 -3.04
C ARG A 272 -0.26 17.31 -3.21
N THR A 273 1.05 17.27 -3.43
CA THR A 273 1.85 18.46 -3.70
C THR A 273 1.38 19.14 -4.99
N LEU A 274 1.18 18.36 -6.06
CA LEU A 274 0.61 18.84 -7.33
C LEU A 274 -0.82 19.36 -7.15
N GLU A 275 -1.67 18.64 -6.41
CA GLU A 275 -3.04 19.04 -6.14
C GLU A 275 -3.09 20.39 -5.40
N SER A 276 -2.18 20.61 -4.45
CA SER A 276 -2.07 21.86 -3.70
C SER A 276 -1.70 23.06 -4.58
N LEU A 277 -0.88 22.88 -5.61
CA LEU A 277 -0.54 23.92 -6.58
C LEU A 277 -1.77 24.36 -7.37
N PHE A 278 -2.61 23.41 -7.79
CA PHE A 278 -3.85 23.73 -8.48
C PHE A 278 -4.79 24.56 -7.61
N PHE A 279 -4.88 24.24 -6.31
CA PHE A 279 -5.74 24.99 -5.40
C PHE A 279 -5.26 26.42 -5.17
N LYS A 280 -3.95 26.67 -5.10
CA LYS A 280 -3.42 28.04 -4.99
C LYS A 280 -3.83 28.93 -6.16
N LYS A 281 -4.10 28.35 -7.35
CA LYS A 281 -4.53 29.08 -8.55
C LYS A 281 -6.02 29.39 -8.64
N LYS A 282 -6.89 28.70 -7.87
CA LYS A 282 -8.35 28.96 -7.93
C LYS A 282 -8.72 30.22 -7.15
N GLN A 283 -9.47 31.12 -7.78
CA GLN A 283 -10.08 32.30 -7.13
C GLN A 283 -11.46 31.97 -6.52
N GLY A 284 -11.82 32.70 -5.46
CA GLY A 284 -13.19 32.79 -4.92
C GLY A 284 -13.74 31.58 -4.15
N TRP A 285 -15.07 31.38 -4.24
CA TRP A 285 -15.87 30.43 -3.46
C TRP A 285 -15.42 28.97 -3.59
N ARG A 286 -14.90 28.56 -4.76
CA ARG A 286 -14.40 27.19 -4.96
C ARG A 286 -13.27 26.87 -4.00
N ARG A 287 -12.33 27.81 -3.78
CA ARG A 287 -11.23 27.63 -2.84
C ARG A 287 -11.75 27.47 -1.41
N ALA A 288 -12.74 28.28 -1.02
CA ALA A 288 -13.39 28.17 0.29
C ALA A 288 -14.09 26.81 0.47
N PHE A 289 -14.88 26.37 -0.51
CA PHE A 289 -15.56 25.08 -0.49
C PHE A 289 -14.59 23.89 -0.37
N PHE A 290 -13.53 23.86 -1.19
CA PHE A 290 -12.51 22.81 -1.11
C PHE A 290 -11.77 22.84 0.24
N SER A 291 -11.45 24.03 0.75
CA SER A 291 -10.81 24.17 2.06
C SER A 291 -11.71 23.64 3.18
N LEU A 292 -13.01 23.94 3.11
CA LEU A 292 -14.00 23.42 4.05
C LEU A 292 -14.09 21.89 3.95
N GLN A 293 -14.32 21.34 2.76
CA GLN A 293 -14.39 19.90 2.53
C GLN A 293 -13.14 19.17 3.05
N ARG A 294 -11.96 19.70 2.73
CA ARG A 294 -10.68 19.16 3.21
C ARG A 294 -10.57 19.21 4.74
N SER A 295 -10.98 20.32 5.35
CA SER A 295 -11.01 20.46 6.80
C SER A 295 -11.97 19.46 7.44
N LEU A 296 -13.17 19.27 6.89
CA LEU A 296 -14.16 18.29 7.36
C LEU A 296 -13.66 16.85 7.27
N LEU A 297 -12.90 16.52 6.21
CA LEU A 297 -12.29 15.20 6.04
C LEU A 297 -11.16 14.98 7.06
N LEU A 298 -10.22 15.93 7.16
CA LEU A 298 -9.04 15.79 8.03
C LEU A 298 -9.41 15.82 9.53
N THR A 299 -10.44 16.59 9.91
CA THR A 299 -10.96 16.61 11.29
C THR A 299 -11.84 15.40 11.64
N ASN A 300 -12.18 14.55 10.67
CA ASN A 300 -13.17 13.46 10.79
C ASN A 300 -14.63 13.92 11.04
N ILE A 301 -14.95 15.20 10.85
CA ILE A 301 -16.35 15.67 10.94
C ILE A 301 -17.24 14.96 9.91
N TYR A 302 -16.71 14.69 8.70
CA TYR A 302 -17.48 13.95 7.70
C TYR A 302 -17.85 12.53 8.16
N VAL A 303 -16.92 11.85 8.85
CA VAL A 303 -17.13 10.51 9.40
C VAL A 303 -18.15 10.56 10.54
N SER A 304 -18.08 11.55 11.42
CA SER A 304 -19.04 11.69 12.52
C SER A 304 -20.44 12.02 12.04
N LEU A 305 -20.59 12.85 10.99
CA LEU A 305 -21.89 13.09 10.37
C LEU A 305 -22.48 11.80 9.78
N GLY A 306 -21.65 10.95 9.19
CA GLY A 306 -22.07 9.61 8.75
C GLY A 306 -22.60 8.74 9.90
N ALA A 307 -22.00 8.82 11.09
CA ALA A 307 -22.53 8.15 12.28
C ALA A 307 -23.89 8.71 12.71
N GLY A 308 -24.08 10.03 12.62
CA GLY A 308 -25.37 10.67 12.86
C GLY A 308 -26.45 10.18 11.89
N CYS A 309 -26.15 10.11 10.59
CA CYS A 309 -27.07 9.57 9.58
C CYS A 309 -27.41 8.10 9.84
N LEU A 310 -26.43 7.29 10.25
CA LEU A 310 -26.64 5.89 10.61
C LEU A 310 -27.53 5.76 11.86
N CYS A 311 -27.25 6.55 12.90
CA CYS A 311 -28.09 6.61 14.10
C CYS A 311 -29.53 7.01 13.76
N TYR A 312 -29.72 8.01 12.89
CA TYR A 312 -31.04 8.41 12.44
C TYR A 312 -31.77 7.24 11.78
N ALA A 313 -31.12 6.55 10.83
CA ALA A 313 -31.71 5.37 10.18
C ALA A 313 -32.07 4.27 11.20
N CYS A 314 -31.19 3.97 12.15
CA CYS A 314 -31.45 2.99 13.21
C CYS A 314 -32.65 3.40 14.08
N THR A 315 -32.71 4.65 14.54
CA THR A 315 -33.84 5.15 15.35
C THR A 315 -35.18 5.06 14.61
N ARG A 316 -35.20 5.32 13.30
CA ARG A 316 -36.41 5.16 12.47
C ARG A 316 -36.83 3.69 12.33
N LEU A 317 -35.88 2.78 12.15
CA LEU A 317 -36.15 1.34 12.12
C LEU A 317 -36.65 0.80 13.47
N GLN A 318 -36.26 1.43 14.57
CA GLN A 318 -36.65 1.06 15.93
C GLN A 318 -37.94 1.75 16.40
N GLY A 319 -38.54 2.64 15.59
CA GLY A 319 -39.76 3.37 15.97
C GLY A 319 -39.54 4.45 17.02
N ILE A 320 -38.33 5.03 17.12
CA ILE A 320 -38.01 6.10 18.07
C ILE A 320 -38.27 7.45 17.41
N ASP A 321 -39.26 8.19 17.90
CA ASP A 321 -39.66 9.49 17.32
C ASP A 321 -38.78 10.66 17.77
N HIS A 322 -38.31 10.69 19.01
CA HIS A 322 -37.44 11.73 19.55
C HIS A 322 -35.95 11.45 19.27
N TYR A 323 -35.57 11.40 18.00
CA TYR A 323 -34.25 10.92 17.58
C TYR A 323 -33.09 11.94 17.71
N PHE A 324 -33.37 13.24 17.77
CA PHE A 324 -32.34 14.28 17.64
C PHE A 324 -31.22 14.20 18.71
N PRO A 325 -31.52 14.00 20.01
CA PRO A 325 -30.47 13.85 21.03
C PRO A 325 -29.54 12.66 20.75
N HIS A 326 -30.07 11.52 20.30
CA HIS A 326 -29.25 10.34 20.00
C HIS A 326 -28.35 10.56 18.79
N VAL A 327 -28.87 11.22 17.75
CA VAL A 327 -28.09 11.60 16.55
C VAL A 327 -26.95 12.52 16.94
N LEU A 328 -27.23 13.56 17.74
CA LEU A 328 -26.21 14.51 18.21
C LEU A 328 -25.12 13.81 19.03
N ILE A 329 -25.51 12.95 19.99
CA ILE A 329 -24.57 12.19 20.82
C ILE A 329 -23.70 11.27 19.96
N SER A 330 -24.30 10.59 18.96
CA SER A 330 -23.56 9.74 18.03
C SER A 330 -22.50 10.51 17.26
N VAL A 331 -22.85 11.70 16.74
CA VAL A 331 -21.90 12.59 16.06
C VAL A 331 -20.76 13.00 17.00
N LEU A 332 -21.10 13.50 18.19
CA LEU A 332 -20.12 14.01 19.16
C LEU A 332 -19.16 12.92 19.65
N TYR A 333 -19.69 11.74 19.99
CA TYR A 333 -18.89 10.59 20.41
C TYR A 333 -17.93 10.13 19.32
N VAL A 334 -18.43 9.91 18.10
CA VAL A 334 -17.62 9.43 16.99
C VAL A 334 -16.55 10.45 16.62
N LEU A 335 -16.87 11.74 16.63
CA LEU A 335 -15.92 12.82 16.39
C LEU A 335 -14.79 12.79 17.43
N SER A 336 -15.14 12.77 18.72
CA SER A 336 -14.19 12.73 19.83
C SER A 336 -13.26 11.52 19.72
N MET A 337 -13.83 10.32 19.60
CA MET A 337 -13.06 9.07 19.57
C MET A 337 -12.17 8.95 18.33
N HIS A 338 -12.61 9.40 17.15
CA HIS A 338 -11.75 9.37 15.96
C HIS A 338 -10.59 10.35 16.07
N ILE A 339 -10.82 11.57 16.57
CA ILE A 339 -9.74 12.54 16.74
C ILE A 339 -8.75 12.04 17.78
N LEU A 340 -9.22 11.58 18.96
CA LEU A 340 -8.35 11.03 20.01
C LEU A 340 -7.53 9.84 19.52
N ASN A 341 -8.16 8.89 18.82
CA ASN A 341 -7.46 7.73 18.27
C ASN A 341 -6.42 8.09 17.21
N ASN A 342 -6.62 9.15 16.44
CA ASN A 342 -5.63 9.65 15.47
C ASN A 342 -4.52 10.49 16.15
N LEU A 343 -4.84 11.23 17.23
CA LEU A 343 -3.85 11.97 18.02
C LEU A 343 -2.92 11.07 18.82
N ILE A 344 -3.47 9.98 19.37
CA ILE A 344 -2.75 8.89 20.06
C ILE A 344 -2.22 7.86 19.04
N GLY A 345 -2.64 8.03 17.77
CA GLY A 345 -2.45 7.12 16.66
C GLY A 345 -0.99 6.81 16.31
N SER A 346 -0.82 5.68 15.62
CA SER A 346 0.47 5.04 15.39
C SER A 346 1.29 5.69 14.25
N LYS A 347 2.59 5.38 14.20
CA LYS A 347 3.51 5.70 13.08
C LYS A 347 2.96 5.31 11.69
N ALA A 348 1.92 4.45 11.60
CA ALA A 348 1.32 3.97 10.35
C ALA A 348 0.69 5.07 9.52
N ASP A 349 0.10 6.09 10.16
CA ASP A 349 -0.61 7.16 9.46
C ASP A 349 0.32 7.93 8.52
N LYS A 350 1.63 8.02 8.84
CA LYS A 350 2.64 8.62 7.96
C LYS A 350 2.76 7.92 6.59
N TYR A 351 2.36 6.65 6.51
CA TYR A 351 2.40 5.83 5.30
C TYR A 351 1.00 5.69 4.67
N ASN A 352 -0.03 5.51 5.49
CA ASN A 352 -1.41 5.32 5.02
C ASN A 352 -2.01 6.62 4.47
N ASP A 353 -1.90 7.71 5.23
CA ASP A 353 -2.42 9.04 4.89
C ASP A 353 -1.42 10.12 5.33
N PRO A 354 -0.36 10.36 4.53
CA PRO A 354 0.70 11.31 4.89
C PRO A 354 0.17 12.72 5.16
N GLU A 355 -0.89 13.12 4.45
CA GLU A 355 -1.50 14.44 4.61
C GLU A 355 -2.18 14.59 5.97
N ARG A 356 -2.96 13.59 6.38
CA ARG A 356 -3.57 13.54 7.71
C ARG A 356 -2.50 13.55 8.80
N ALA A 357 -1.43 12.78 8.65
CA ALA A 357 -0.34 12.76 9.63
C ALA A 357 0.30 14.15 9.83
N VAL A 358 0.56 14.88 8.73
CA VAL A 358 1.09 16.26 8.80
C VAL A 358 0.07 17.21 9.43
N PHE A 359 -1.21 17.11 9.07
CA PHE A 359 -2.27 17.95 9.63
C PHE A 359 -2.42 17.78 11.14
N TYR A 360 -2.46 16.54 11.64
CA TYR A 360 -2.57 16.26 13.08
C TYR A 360 -1.35 16.71 13.86
N THR A 361 -0.15 16.58 13.28
CA THR A 361 1.09 17.07 13.90
C THR A 361 1.06 18.59 14.03
N LYS A 362 0.62 19.30 12.98
CA LYS A 362 0.56 20.76 12.95
C LYS A 362 -0.53 21.35 13.86
N HIS A 363 -1.69 20.71 13.94
CA HIS A 363 -2.88 21.23 14.64
C HIS A 363 -3.23 20.46 15.92
N LYS A 364 -2.25 19.81 16.54
CA LYS A 364 -2.44 18.91 17.70
C LYS A 364 -3.26 19.52 18.82
N GLY A 365 -2.94 20.75 19.25
CA GLY A 365 -3.63 21.42 20.36
C GLY A 365 -5.10 21.71 20.06
N PHE A 366 -5.39 22.26 18.87
CA PHE A 366 -6.75 22.53 18.42
C PHE A 366 -7.59 21.24 18.33
N LEU A 367 -7.02 20.19 17.74
CA LEU A 367 -7.71 18.91 17.60
C LEU A 367 -7.96 18.24 18.96
N ALA A 368 -7.01 18.32 19.89
CA ALA A 368 -7.19 17.81 21.25
C ALA A 368 -8.33 18.54 21.97
N ALA A 369 -8.36 19.88 21.90
CA ALA A 369 -9.44 20.67 22.46
C ALA A 369 -10.80 20.33 21.82
N LEU A 370 -10.87 20.23 20.49
CA LEU A 370 -12.09 19.84 19.77
C LEU A 370 -12.60 18.47 20.22
N ALA A 371 -11.71 17.50 20.39
CA ALA A 371 -12.08 16.15 20.80
C ALA A 371 -12.60 16.10 22.25
N VAL A 372 -11.95 16.83 23.16
CA VAL A 372 -12.39 16.94 24.57
C VAL A 372 -13.73 17.66 24.68
N ILE A 373 -13.90 18.77 23.96
CA ILE A 373 -15.17 19.52 23.92
C ILE A 373 -16.29 18.63 23.37
N ALA A 374 -16.07 17.96 22.24
CA ALA A 374 -17.07 17.07 21.65
C ALA A 374 -17.42 15.90 22.59
N GLY A 375 -16.42 15.25 23.18
CA GLY A 375 -16.64 14.14 24.12
C GLY A 375 -17.39 14.57 25.37
N SER A 376 -17.01 15.71 25.95
CA SER A 376 -17.67 16.28 27.14
C SER A 376 -19.11 16.69 26.84
N ALA A 377 -19.35 17.36 25.71
CA ALA A 377 -20.70 17.72 25.27
C ALA A 377 -21.57 16.48 25.03
N GLY A 378 -21.01 15.41 24.46
CA GLY A 378 -21.71 14.14 24.28
C GLY A 378 -22.10 13.49 25.61
N LEU A 379 -21.19 13.48 26.59
CA LEU A 379 -21.46 12.96 27.94
C LEU A 379 -22.48 13.81 28.70
N ILE A 380 -22.41 15.14 28.60
CA ILE A 380 -23.40 16.05 29.21
C ILE A 380 -24.77 15.82 28.58
N ALA A 381 -24.86 15.71 27.26
CA ALA A 381 -26.12 15.40 26.58
C ALA A 381 -26.69 14.05 27.01
N ALA A 382 -25.83 13.01 27.12
CA ALA A 382 -26.25 11.70 27.63
C ALA A 382 -26.71 11.75 29.09
N TYR A 383 -26.06 12.56 29.94
CA TYR A 383 -26.45 12.77 31.33
C TYR A 383 -27.82 13.45 31.47
N ILE A 384 -28.10 14.45 30.63
CA ILE A 384 -29.40 15.12 30.59
C ILE A 384 -30.53 14.13 30.22
N MET A 385 -30.21 13.10 29.44
CA MET A 385 -31.15 12.03 29.09
C MET A 385 -31.33 10.97 30.18
N GLY A 386 -30.45 10.93 31.18
CA GLY A 386 -30.53 10.02 32.32
C GLY A 386 -29.21 9.35 32.66
N VAL A 387 -29.21 8.61 33.77
CA VAL A 387 -28.02 7.91 34.28
C VAL A 387 -27.62 6.75 33.37
N THR A 388 -28.58 5.98 32.86
CA THR A 388 -28.31 4.82 31.99
C THR A 388 -27.61 5.22 30.68
N PRO A 389 -28.10 6.21 29.89
CA PRO A 389 -27.40 6.69 28.70
C PRO A 389 -25.99 7.23 29.03
N PHE A 390 -25.84 7.99 30.12
CA PHE A 390 -24.54 8.48 30.55
C PHE A 390 -23.55 7.35 30.82
N LEU A 391 -23.95 6.34 31.60
CA LEU A 391 -23.08 5.20 31.93
C LEU A 391 -22.66 4.42 30.68
N ILE A 392 -23.58 4.18 29.75
CA ILE A 392 -23.27 3.50 28.48
C ILE A 392 -22.20 4.30 27.72
N LEU A 393 -22.43 5.60 27.51
CA LEU A 393 -21.51 6.43 26.74
C LEU A 393 -20.15 6.61 27.44
N PHE A 394 -20.16 6.71 28.76
CA PHE A 394 -18.96 6.82 29.60
C PHE A 394 -18.11 5.55 29.49
N LEU A 395 -18.71 4.37 29.68
CA LEU A 395 -18.02 3.08 29.56
C LEU A 395 -17.46 2.87 28.15
N MET A 396 -18.21 3.23 27.11
CA MET A 396 -17.74 3.16 25.73
C MET A 396 -16.55 4.10 25.46
N SER A 397 -16.60 5.32 26.01
CA SER A 397 -15.51 6.28 25.91
C SER A 397 -14.25 5.77 26.62
N LEU A 398 -14.41 5.15 27.79
CA LEU A 398 -13.32 4.51 28.52
C LEU A 398 -12.71 3.34 27.72
N LEU A 399 -13.55 2.47 27.14
CA LEU A 399 -13.12 1.37 26.29
C LEU A 399 -12.32 1.88 25.08
N GLY A 400 -12.82 2.92 24.41
CA GLY A 400 -12.16 3.56 23.27
C GLY A 400 -10.78 4.12 23.62
N LEU A 401 -10.67 4.82 24.76
CA LEU A 401 -9.40 5.34 25.28
C LEU A 401 -8.44 4.23 25.70
N SER A 402 -8.96 3.14 26.27
CA SER A 402 -8.17 1.99 26.74
C SER A 402 -7.50 1.19 25.62
N TYR A 403 -7.94 1.36 24.36
CA TYR A 403 -7.45 0.60 23.21
C TYR A 403 -5.93 0.67 23.01
N ASN A 404 -5.32 1.80 23.38
CA ASN A 404 -3.88 2.03 23.27
C ASN A 404 -3.12 1.86 24.61
N ILE A 405 -3.81 1.56 25.71
CA ILE A 405 -3.22 1.39 27.05
C ILE A 405 -2.66 -0.04 27.19
N ASN A 406 -1.54 -0.16 27.89
CA ASN A 406 -0.99 -1.47 28.28
C ASN A 406 -1.84 -2.04 29.42
N LEU A 407 -2.77 -2.95 29.11
CA LEU A 407 -3.65 -3.58 30.10
C LEU A 407 -3.03 -4.84 30.70
N VAL A 408 -2.10 -5.49 29.99
CA VAL A 408 -1.50 -6.76 30.41
C VAL A 408 -0.04 -6.56 30.88
N PRO A 409 0.34 -7.07 32.08
CA PRO A 409 1.72 -7.08 32.57
C PRO A 409 2.67 -7.86 31.66
N GLU A 410 3.96 -7.50 31.66
CA GLU A 410 4.98 -8.05 30.76
C GLU A 410 5.27 -9.56 30.99
N SER A 411 4.96 -10.07 32.18
CA SER A 411 5.11 -11.46 32.57
C SER A 411 4.10 -12.42 31.90
N LEU A 412 2.99 -11.91 31.36
CA LEU A 412 1.94 -12.70 30.70
C LEU A 412 2.06 -12.64 29.17
N PHE A 413 1.84 -13.78 28.51
CA PHE A 413 1.90 -13.95 27.04
C PHE A 413 3.21 -13.50 26.37
N GLY A 414 4.34 -13.55 27.09
CA GLY A 414 5.66 -13.16 26.58
C GLY A 414 5.70 -11.72 26.04
N GLY A 415 4.85 -10.83 26.57
CA GLY A 415 4.77 -9.43 26.13
C GLY A 415 4.13 -9.20 24.75
N ARG A 416 3.60 -10.24 24.09
CA ARG A 416 3.11 -10.16 22.69
C ARG A 416 1.76 -9.45 22.54
N TYR A 417 0.90 -9.51 23.55
CA TYR A 417 -0.44 -8.91 23.54
C TYR A 417 -0.65 -8.05 24.78
N ARG A 418 -0.03 -6.85 24.80
CA ARG A 418 -0.11 -5.93 25.95
C ARG A 418 -1.26 -4.95 25.84
N ARG A 419 -1.68 -4.65 24.61
CA ARG A 419 -2.75 -3.71 24.27
C ARG A 419 -3.85 -4.45 23.53
N LEU A 420 -5.09 -3.98 23.66
CA LEU A 420 -6.20 -4.45 22.81
C LEU A 420 -5.86 -4.31 21.32
N ARG A 421 -5.09 -3.28 20.95
CA ARG A 421 -4.59 -3.08 19.60
C ARG A 421 -3.66 -4.17 19.07
N ASP A 422 -2.98 -4.89 19.94
CA ASP A 422 -2.02 -5.92 19.54
C ASP A 422 -2.74 -7.19 19.06
N MET A 423 -4.01 -7.36 19.42
CA MET A 423 -4.84 -8.46 18.95
C MET A 423 -5.19 -8.28 17.46
N PRO A 424 -4.98 -9.31 16.62
CA PRO A 424 -5.24 -9.19 15.20
C PRO A 424 -6.72 -8.90 14.89
N GLY A 425 -6.97 -7.88 14.07
CA GLY A 425 -8.33 -7.48 13.66
C GLY A 425 -9.18 -6.80 14.75
N SER A 426 -8.66 -6.58 15.96
CA SER A 426 -9.42 -5.98 17.06
C SER A 426 -9.92 -4.57 16.74
N LYS A 427 -9.13 -3.77 16.01
CA LYS A 427 -9.53 -2.43 15.52
C LYS A 427 -10.88 -2.49 14.82
N THR A 428 -11.01 -3.37 13.83
CA THR A 428 -12.16 -3.45 12.94
C THR A 428 -13.41 -3.87 13.72
N VAL A 429 -13.27 -4.87 14.59
CA VAL A 429 -14.35 -5.40 15.42
C VAL A 429 -14.80 -4.38 16.48
N LEU A 430 -13.86 -3.74 17.18
CA LEU A 430 -14.17 -2.77 18.23
C LEU A 430 -14.82 -1.50 17.66
N ILE A 431 -14.37 -1.00 16.50
CA ILE A 431 -15.01 0.15 15.83
C ILE A 431 -16.44 -0.20 15.42
N ALA A 432 -16.65 -1.40 14.83
CA ALA A 432 -17.97 -1.87 14.43
C ALA A 432 -18.92 -2.02 15.62
N ALA A 433 -18.46 -2.64 16.71
CA ALA A 433 -19.23 -2.78 17.93
C ALA A 433 -19.56 -1.43 18.56
N ALA A 434 -18.57 -0.52 18.66
CA ALA A 434 -18.78 0.81 19.23
C ALA A 434 -19.81 1.62 18.43
N TRP A 435 -19.74 1.61 17.10
CA TRP A 435 -20.76 2.28 16.30
C TRP A 435 -22.12 1.60 16.42
N GLY A 436 -22.18 0.27 16.39
CA GLY A 436 -23.43 -0.47 16.59
C GLY A 436 -24.08 -0.07 17.92
N ILE A 437 -23.34 -0.07 19.02
CA ILE A 437 -23.89 0.29 20.33
C ILE A 437 -24.40 1.73 20.32
N VAL A 438 -23.60 2.71 19.87
CA VAL A 438 -23.99 4.13 19.92
C VAL A 438 -25.15 4.46 18.96
N THR A 439 -25.24 3.77 17.82
CA THR A 439 -26.26 4.08 16.79
C THR A 439 -27.56 3.30 16.96
N SER A 440 -27.56 2.13 17.63
CA SER A 440 -28.77 1.31 17.76
C SER A 440 -29.11 0.90 19.19
N ILE A 441 -28.16 0.48 20.03
CA ILE A 441 -28.45 0.02 21.40
C ILE A 441 -28.70 1.21 22.33
N PHE A 442 -27.85 2.24 22.23
CA PHE A 442 -27.92 3.46 23.04
C PHE A 442 -29.28 4.17 22.91
N PRO A 443 -29.82 4.42 21.69
CA PRO A 443 -31.16 5.00 21.55
C PRO A 443 -32.26 4.19 22.26
N THR A 444 -32.29 2.87 22.06
CA THR A 444 -33.32 2.02 22.68
C THR A 444 -33.22 2.02 24.21
N LEU A 445 -32.03 1.82 24.76
CA LEU A 445 -31.84 1.78 26.22
C LEU A 445 -32.15 3.13 26.87
N SER A 446 -32.05 4.23 26.13
CA SER A 446 -32.43 5.55 26.62
C SER A 446 -33.93 5.81 26.64
N VAL A 447 -34.75 4.98 25.97
CA VAL A 447 -36.21 5.15 25.88
C VAL A 447 -36.96 4.04 26.64
N SER A 448 -36.58 2.78 26.48
CA SER A 448 -37.37 1.63 26.96
C SER A 448 -36.69 0.77 28.03
N GLU A 449 -35.48 1.14 28.48
CA GLU A 449 -34.61 0.41 29.45
C GLU A 449 -34.40 -1.10 29.17
N SER A 450 -34.89 -1.60 28.04
CA SER A 450 -34.94 -3.02 27.66
C SER A 450 -34.58 -3.21 26.19
N ILE A 451 -33.84 -4.28 25.91
CA ILE A 451 -33.41 -4.64 24.56
C ILE A 451 -34.41 -5.64 23.98
N ASN A 452 -35.06 -5.26 22.89
CA ASN A 452 -35.95 -6.13 22.13
C ASN A 452 -35.25 -6.74 20.91
N MET A 453 -35.91 -7.71 20.25
CA MET A 453 -35.36 -8.39 19.07
C MET A 453 -35.03 -7.42 17.93
N SER A 454 -35.86 -6.38 17.71
CA SER A 454 -35.59 -5.37 16.68
C SER A 454 -34.28 -4.62 16.94
N THR A 455 -33.97 -4.31 18.20
CA THR A 455 -32.70 -3.67 18.57
C THR A 455 -31.50 -4.55 18.28
N VAL A 456 -31.60 -5.85 18.53
CA VAL A 456 -30.55 -6.82 18.20
C VAL A 456 -30.32 -6.89 16.69
N ILE A 457 -31.38 -6.94 15.90
CA ILE A 457 -31.30 -6.97 14.42
C ILE A 457 -30.66 -5.67 13.89
N VAL A 458 -31.13 -4.51 14.35
CA VAL A 458 -30.62 -3.20 13.92
C VAL A 458 -29.15 -3.01 14.37
N PHE A 459 -28.77 -3.55 15.53
CA PHE A 459 -27.37 -3.59 15.97
C PHE A 459 -26.49 -4.37 14.99
N PHE A 460 -26.87 -5.59 14.64
CA PHE A 460 -26.08 -6.39 13.70
C PHE A 460 -26.03 -5.76 12.31
N LEU A 461 -27.11 -5.14 11.85
CA LEU A 461 -27.13 -4.39 10.61
C LEU A 461 -26.12 -3.24 10.63
N SER A 462 -26.21 -2.36 11.64
CA SER A 462 -25.32 -1.21 11.80
C SER A 462 -23.86 -1.63 11.97
N ALA A 463 -23.59 -2.56 12.89
CA ALA A 463 -22.25 -3.07 13.15
C ALA A 463 -21.64 -3.72 11.90
N SER A 464 -22.42 -4.48 11.12
CA SER A 464 -21.93 -5.12 9.89
C SER A 464 -21.60 -4.10 8.80
N MET A 465 -22.41 -3.05 8.63
CA MET A 465 -22.10 -1.95 7.70
C MET A 465 -20.79 -1.24 8.08
N VAL A 466 -20.62 -0.94 9.37
CA VAL A 466 -19.40 -0.28 9.86
C VAL A 466 -18.19 -1.20 9.78
N PHE A 467 -18.36 -2.49 10.05
CA PHE A 467 -17.32 -3.50 9.88
C PHE A 467 -16.84 -3.55 8.42
N VAL A 468 -17.77 -3.65 7.46
CA VAL A 468 -17.46 -3.67 6.03
C VAL A 468 -16.70 -2.42 5.62
N ARG A 469 -17.19 -1.23 6.02
CA ARG A 469 -16.53 0.05 5.74
C ARG A 469 -15.11 0.07 6.33
N THR A 470 -14.96 -0.33 7.59
CA THR A 470 -13.67 -0.26 8.29
C THR A 470 -12.67 -1.26 7.71
N ALA A 471 -13.09 -2.50 7.45
CA ALA A 471 -12.27 -3.52 6.82
C ALA A 471 -11.84 -3.12 5.40
N PHE A 472 -12.71 -2.45 4.63
CA PHE A 472 -12.36 -1.91 3.33
C PHE A 472 -11.25 -0.86 3.42
N PHE A 473 -11.32 0.06 4.38
CA PHE A 473 -10.22 1.02 4.61
C PHE A 473 -8.94 0.31 5.08
N ASP A 474 -9.03 -0.72 5.92
CA ASP A 474 -7.86 -1.52 6.31
C ASP A 474 -7.19 -2.22 5.11
N ILE A 475 -7.94 -2.53 4.03
CA ILE A 475 -7.35 -3.04 2.78
C ILE A 475 -6.53 -1.96 2.07
N LEU A 476 -7.05 -0.73 2.01
CA LEU A 476 -6.35 0.41 1.42
C LEU A 476 -5.09 0.81 2.20
N ASP A 477 -5.13 0.61 3.52
CA ASP A 477 -4.07 0.95 4.48
C ASP A 477 -3.13 -0.24 4.79
N MET A 478 -3.34 -1.39 4.15
CA MET A 478 -2.61 -2.63 4.41
C MET A 478 -1.08 -2.47 4.30
N GLN A 479 -0.61 -1.66 3.34
CA GLN A 479 0.82 -1.43 3.14
C GLN A 479 1.46 -0.72 4.36
N GLY A 480 0.89 0.40 4.82
CA GLY A 480 1.44 1.15 5.95
C GLY A 480 1.22 0.45 7.28
N ASP A 481 0.12 -0.29 7.44
CA ASP A 481 -0.14 -1.12 8.61
C ASP A 481 0.91 -2.24 8.75
N ARG A 482 1.28 -2.91 7.65
CA ARG A 482 2.35 -3.93 7.68
C ARG A 482 3.71 -3.32 7.98
N ILE A 483 3.98 -2.13 7.44
CA ILE A 483 5.21 -1.37 7.73
C ILE A 483 5.36 -1.10 9.22
N VAL A 484 4.28 -0.90 9.98
CA VAL A 484 4.42 -0.70 11.44
C VAL A 484 4.23 -1.98 12.26
N GLY A 485 4.07 -3.12 11.61
CA GLY A 485 3.84 -4.41 12.28
C GLY A 485 2.43 -4.58 12.84
N ARG A 486 1.44 -3.83 12.33
CA ARG A 486 0.04 -3.97 12.76
C ARG A 486 -0.59 -5.18 12.09
N ALA A 487 -1.28 -6.02 12.86
CA ALA A 487 -2.02 -7.17 12.33
C ALA A 487 -3.50 -6.83 12.10
N THR A 488 -3.85 -6.43 10.88
CA THR A 488 -5.25 -6.22 10.46
C THR A 488 -5.82 -7.46 9.76
N ILE A 489 -7.14 -7.55 9.65
CA ILE A 489 -7.82 -8.66 8.95
C ILE A 489 -7.28 -8.84 7.51
N PRO A 490 -7.10 -7.77 6.70
CA PRO A 490 -6.49 -7.88 5.37
C PRO A 490 -5.07 -8.42 5.36
N ILE A 491 -4.27 -8.14 6.39
CA ILE A 491 -2.89 -8.65 6.49
C ILE A 491 -2.89 -10.15 6.79
N LEU A 492 -3.82 -10.62 7.63
CA LEU A 492 -3.92 -12.03 8.01
C LEU A 492 -4.51 -12.91 6.89
N LEU A 493 -5.64 -12.48 6.30
CA LEU A 493 -6.37 -13.27 5.31
C LEU A 493 -5.92 -12.96 3.87
N GLY A 494 -5.22 -11.85 3.67
CA GLY A 494 -4.89 -11.32 2.35
C GLY A 494 -6.02 -10.49 1.72
N GLU A 495 -5.63 -9.60 0.82
CA GLU A 495 -6.50 -8.65 0.12
C GLU A 495 -7.69 -9.35 -0.58
N LYS A 496 -7.42 -10.39 -1.37
CA LYS A 496 -8.45 -11.07 -2.17
C LYS A 496 -9.51 -11.78 -1.34
N GLN A 497 -9.08 -12.51 -0.30
CA GLN A 497 -10.00 -13.26 0.56
C GLN A 497 -10.83 -12.28 1.39
N THR A 498 -10.22 -11.23 1.92
CA THR A 498 -10.93 -10.18 2.65
C THR A 498 -11.97 -9.51 1.75
N MET A 499 -11.61 -9.09 0.54
CA MET A 499 -12.57 -8.53 -0.42
C MET A 499 -13.74 -9.48 -0.73
N ARG A 500 -13.50 -10.79 -0.80
CA ARG A 500 -14.56 -11.79 -1.02
C ARG A 500 -15.52 -11.85 0.16
N ILE A 501 -14.99 -11.88 1.38
CA ILE A 501 -15.79 -11.86 2.63
C ILE A 501 -16.64 -10.59 2.69
N LEU A 502 -16.05 -9.42 2.42
CA LEU A 502 -16.79 -8.15 2.44
C LEU A 502 -17.92 -8.11 1.43
N LYS A 503 -17.72 -8.63 0.21
CA LYS A 503 -18.79 -8.72 -0.80
C LYS A 503 -19.94 -9.63 -0.36
N ILE A 504 -19.63 -10.77 0.26
CA ILE A 504 -20.64 -11.69 0.79
C ILE A 504 -21.44 -11.01 1.90
N MET A 505 -20.76 -10.32 2.84
CA MET A 505 -21.43 -9.57 3.90
C MET A 505 -22.35 -8.47 3.35
N ILE A 506 -21.90 -7.69 2.37
CA ILE A 506 -22.73 -6.66 1.73
C ILE A 506 -23.96 -7.29 1.07
N ALA A 507 -23.80 -8.40 0.35
CA ALA A 507 -24.92 -9.09 -0.30
C ALA A 507 -25.94 -9.59 0.73
N PHE A 508 -25.47 -10.14 1.85
CA PHE A 508 -26.34 -10.57 2.94
C PHE A 508 -27.08 -9.39 3.59
N ILE A 509 -26.38 -8.28 3.88
CA ILE A 509 -27.00 -7.05 4.41
C ILE A 509 -28.08 -6.54 3.47
N LEU A 510 -27.80 -6.49 2.16
CA LEU A 510 -28.76 -6.02 1.15
C LEU A 510 -29.98 -6.94 1.07
N ALA A 511 -29.78 -8.26 1.10
CA ALA A 511 -30.87 -9.22 1.11
C ALA A 511 -31.74 -9.08 2.37
N ALA A 512 -31.12 -8.92 3.54
CA ALA A 512 -31.84 -8.71 4.80
C ALA A 512 -32.71 -7.44 4.78
N LEU A 513 -32.20 -6.35 4.20
CA LEU A 513 -32.94 -5.09 4.05
C LEU A 513 -34.08 -5.14 3.02
N LEU A 514 -33.98 -5.99 2.01
CA LEU A 514 -35.04 -6.16 1.00
C LEU A 514 -36.17 -7.08 1.48
N LEU A 515 -35.89 -7.94 2.47
CA LEU A 515 -36.85 -8.88 3.05
C LEU A 515 -37.56 -8.32 4.29
N SER A 516 -37.07 -7.21 4.84
CA SER A 516 -37.66 -6.44 5.95
C SER A 516 -38.52 -5.30 5.45
#